data_AF-A0A847VI69-F1
#
_entry.id   AF-A0A847VI69-F1
#
_cell.length_a   1.000
_cell.length_b   1.000
_cell.length_c   1.000
_cell.angle_alpha   90.00
_cell.angle_beta   90.00
_cell.angle_gamma   90.00
#
_symmetry.space_group_name_H-M   'P 1'
#
loop_
_entity.id
_entity.type
_entity.pdbx_description
1 polymer ?
#
loop_
_entity_poly.entity_id
_entity_poly.type
_entity_poly.pdbx_seq_one_letter_code
_entity_poly.pdbx_strand_id
1 'polypeptide(L)'
;MNRRCDVGRNDWTIEDVAARFEEAASTGRRLPPVRVQGYFNTWPIIVRKEWETFAADEHVYRPFPPTPEAIDRMLETMKWVQWLEVEQRHLVWMRAKRYGWRDITIRFACDRTTA
;
A
#
# COMPACT_ATOMS: atom_id res chain seq x y z
N MET A 1 -33.78 10.82 -11.84
CA MET A 1 -33.45 9.60 -12.60
C MET A 1 -31.96 9.34 -12.42
N ASN A 2 -31.43 8.24 -11.90
CA ASN A 2 -31.91 6.87 -11.89
C ASN A 2 -31.44 6.17 -10.60
N ARG A 3 -32.30 5.32 -10.05
CA ARG A 3 -32.13 4.57 -8.81
C ARG A 3 -31.03 3.52 -8.96
N ARG A 4 -30.18 3.36 -7.93
CA ARG A 4 -29.65 2.04 -7.52
C ARG A 4 -29.51 2.02 -6.00
N CYS A 5 -30.59 1.63 -5.32
CA CYS A 5 -30.51 0.91 -4.07
C CYS A 5 -30.57 -0.57 -4.44
N ASP A 6 -29.55 -1.36 -4.08
CA ASP A 6 -29.68 -2.71 -3.51
C ASP A 6 -28.28 -3.21 -3.07
N VAL A 7 -27.83 -2.81 -1.87
CA VAL A 7 -26.69 -3.46 -1.21
C VAL A 7 -27.29 -4.64 -0.45
N GLY A 8 -27.31 -5.80 -1.12
CA GLY A 8 -28.02 -6.98 -0.66
C GLY A 8 -27.65 -8.24 -1.42
N ARG A 9 -26.35 -8.57 -1.53
CA ARG A 9 -25.86 -9.94 -1.77
C ARG A 9 -24.35 -10.03 -1.62
N ASN A 10 -23.87 -11.13 -1.02
CA ASN A 10 -22.46 -11.49 -0.78
C ASN A 10 -21.66 -11.77 -2.07
N ASP A 11 -22.04 -11.17 -3.19
CA ASP A 11 -21.47 -11.47 -4.49
C ASP A 11 -20.39 -10.44 -4.81
N TRP A 12 -19.14 -10.80 -4.55
CA TRP A 12 -17.98 -9.99 -4.91
C TRP A 12 -17.83 -9.94 -6.43
N THR A 13 -17.81 -8.73 -7.00
CA THR A 13 -17.41 -8.56 -8.40
C THR A 13 -15.89 -8.51 -8.54
N ILE A 14 -15.38 -8.77 -9.75
CA ILE A 14 -13.94 -8.70 -10.04
C ILE A 14 -13.44 -7.26 -9.82
N GLU A 15 -14.28 -6.27 -10.13
CA GLU A 15 -14.01 -4.86 -9.94
C GLU A 15 -13.91 -4.50 -8.45
N ASP A 16 -14.77 -5.07 -7.60
CA ASP A 16 -14.71 -4.84 -6.15
C ASP A 16 -13.43 -5.41 -5.53
N VAL A 17 -13.02 -6.59 -5.99
CA VAL A 17 -11.75 -7.21 -5.58
C VAL A 17 -10.57 -6.37 -6.05
N ALA A 18 -10.59 -5.88 -7.30
CA ALA A 18 -9.56 -4.99 -7.81
C ALA A 18 -9.48 -3.67 -7.02
N ALA A 19 -10.63 -3.07 -6.67
CA ALA A 19 -10.70 -1.88 -5.86
C ALA A 19 -10.12 -2.10 -4.45
N ARG A 20 -10.36 -3.27 -3.84
CA ARG A 20 -9.74 -3.66 -2.56
C ARG A 20 -8.22 -3.73 -2.67
N PHE A 21 -7.68 -4.29 -3.74
CA PHE A 21 -6.23 -4.32 -3.96
C PHE A 21 -5.64 -2.93 -4.17
N GLU A 22 -6.31 -2.04 -4.91
CA GLU A 22 -5.88 -0.64 -5.08
C GLU A 22 -5.89 0.12 -3.74
N GLU A 23 -6.93 -0.08 -2.92
CA GLU A 23 -7.02 0.49 -1.57
C GLU A 23 -5.89 -0.02 -0.67
N ALA A 24 -5.61 -1.32 -0.70
CA ALA A 24 -4.52 -1.93 0.07
C ALA A 24 -3.15 -1.38 -0.35
N ALA A 25 -2.90 -1.19 -1.67
CA ALA A 25 -1.67 -0.57 -2.18
C ALA A 25 -1.50 0.87 -1.68
N SER A 26 -2.58 1.66 -1.72
CA SER A 26 -2.59 3.05 -1.25
C SER A 26 -2.36 3.16 0.26
N THR A 27 -2.95 2.26 1.03
CA THR A 27 -2.77 2.17 2.49
C THR A 27 -1.34 1.79 2.85
N GLY A 28 -0.76 0.79 2.18
CA GLY A 28 0.63 0.37 2.39
C GLY A 28 1.65 1.48 2.13
N ARG A 29 1.43 2.34 1.13
CA ARG A 29 2.30 3.50 0.85
C ARG A 29 2.34 4.54 1.98
N ARG A 30 1.29 4.60 2.80
CA ARG A 30 1.15 5.55 3.92
C ARG A 30 1.68 4.98 5.24
N LEU A 31 2.02 3.70 5.28
CA LEU A 31 2.60 3.09 6.48
C LEU A 31 4.01 3.64 6.70
N PRO A 32 4.41 3.85 7.96
CA PRO A 32 5.80 4.19 8.26
C PRO A 32 6.72 3.08 7.73
N PRO A 33 7.89 3.43 7.19
CA PRO A 33 8.84 2.42 6.75
C PRO A 33 9.22 1.52 7.93
N VAL A 34 9.29 0.22 7.69
CA VAL A 34 9.80 -0.73 8.68
C VAL A 34 11.27 -0.37 8.93
N ARG A 35 11.57 0.13 10.13
CA ARG A 35 12.93 0.40 10.56
C ARG A 35 13.40 -0.80 11.37
N VAL A 36 14.57 -1.34 11.03
CA VAL A 36 15.29 -2.22 11.94
C VAL A 36 15.66 -1.36 13.16
N GLN A 37 15.41 -1.87 14.36
CA GLN A 37 15.83 -1.20 15.59
C GLN A 37 17.32 -0.89 15.49
N GLY A 38 17.68 0.40 15.51
CA GLY A 38 19.06 0.83 15.41
C GLY A 38 19.87 0.49 16.66
N TYR A 39 21.16 0.85 16.65
CA TYR A 39 22.00 0.77 17.85
C TYR A 39 21.39 1.64 18.95
N PHE A 40 21.16 1.02 20.11
CA PHE A 40 20.77 1.74 21.32
C PHE A 40 21.94 2.62 21.76
N ASN A 41 21.74 3.93 21.87
CA ASN A 41 22.73 4.82 22.45
C ASN A 41 22.48 4.95 23.96
N THR A 42 23.55 4.82 24.75
CA THR A 42 23.53 5.03 26.21
C THR A 42 23.79 6.48 26.59
N TRP A 43 24.07 7.33 25.60
CA TRP A 43 24.25 8.76 25.82
C TRP A 43 22.93 9.41 26.25
N PRO A 44 22.96 10.34 27.21
CA PRO A 44 21.78 11.08 27.63
C PRO A 44 21.17 11.86 26.46
N ILE A 45 19.86 12.12 26.54
CA ILE A 45 19.14 12.95 25.55
C ILE A 45 19.79 14.35 25.56
N ILE A 46 20.46 14.70 24.47
CA ILE A 46 21.06 16.03 24.31
C ILE A 46 19.93 17.00 23.97
N VAL A 47 19.51 17.79 24.96
CA VAL A 47 18.55 18.88 24.74
C VAL A 47 19.26 20.01 24.02
N ARG A 48 19.02 20.13 22.71
CA ARG A 48 19.52 21.23 21.89
C ARG A 48 18.64 22.47 22.06
N LYS A 49 19.26 23.65 21.99
CA LYS A 49 18.53 24.92 22.03
C LYS A 49 17.85 25.17 20.69
N GLU A 50 16.79 25.99 20.69
CA GLU A 50 15.94 26.20 19.52
C GLU A 50 16.77 26.62 18.28
N TRP A 51 17.69 27.57 18.45
CA TRP A 51 18.59 28.06 17.39
C TRP A 51 19.60 27.03 16.85
N GLU A 52 19.88 25.97 17.60
CA GLU A 52 20.75 24.86 17.16
C GLU A 52 19.99 23.86 16.27
N THR A 53 18.66 23.86 16.33
CA THR A 53 17.78 22.91 15.60
C THR A 53 17.27 23.50 14.28
N PHE A 54 17.24 24.84 14.17
CA PHE A 54 16.75 25.56 12.99
C PHE A 54 17.46 25.22 11.67
N ALA A 55 18.70 24.71 11.70
CA ALA A 55 19.44 24.32 10.50
C ALA A 55 19.33 22.83 10.13
N ALA A 56 18.71 21.99 10.98
CA ALA A 56 18.85 20.54 10.92
C ALA A 56 17.57 19.77 10.52
N ASP A 57 16.38 20.34 10.67
CA ASP A 57 15.14 19.61 10.38
C ASP A 57 14.68 19.82 8.94
N GLU A 58 15.14 18.96 8.04
CA GLU A 58 14.39 18.69 6.82
C GLU A 58 13.03 18.12 7.23
N HIS A 59 11.96 18.91 7.10
CA HIS A 59 10.61 18.45 7.37
C HIS A 59 10.26 17.34 6.38
N VAL A 60 10.42 16.09 6.83
CA VAL A 60 9.94 14.93 6.09
C VAL A 60 8.41 15.01 6.05
N TYR A 61 7.87 15.54 4.96
CA TYR A 61 6.43 15.59 4.73
C TYR A 61 5.90 14.17 4.65
N ARG A 62 5.21 13.72 5.70
CA ARG A 62 4.58 12.40 5.75
C ARG A 62 3.11 12.55 5.36
N PRO A 63 2.60 11.72 4.44
CA PRO A 63 1.17 11.58 4.24
C PRO A 63 0.48 11.25 5.56
N PHE A 64 -0.76 11.72 5.73
CA PHE A 64 -1.56 11.41 6.91
C PHE A 64 -1.67 9.88 7.06
N PRO A 65 -1.48 9.33 8.28
CA PRO A 65 -1.56 7.89 8.50
C PRO A 65 -2.94 7.35 8.07
N PRO A 66 -3.02 6.11 7.58
CA PRO A 66 -4.30 5.52 7.23
C PRO A 66 -5.18 5.34 8.47
N THR A 67 -6.50 5.33 8.28
CA THR A 67 -7.45 5.03 9.35
C THR A 67 -7.31 3.57 9.80
N PRO A 68 -7.63 3.24 11.07
CA PRO A 68 -7.58 1.86 11.57
C PRO A 68 -8.39 0.89 10.70
N GLU A 69 -9.60 1.28 10.30
CA GLU A 69 -10.44 0.47 9.41
C GLU A 69 -9.76 0.19 8.05
N ALA A 70 -9.02 1.15 7.49
CA ALA A 70 -8.30 0.94 6.23
C ALA A 70 -7.13 -0.05 6.41
N ILE A 71 -6.50 -0.06 7.58
CA ILE A 71 -5.48 -1.05 7.93
C ILE A 71 -6.12 -2.45 8.03
N ASP A 72 -7.27 -2.58 8.71
CA ASP A 72 -7.97 -3.86 8.83
C ASP A 72 -8.38 -4.42 7.46
N ARG A 73 -8.96 -3.59 6.59
CA ARG A 73 -9.30 -3.97 5.21
C ARG A 73 -8.08 -4.34 4.38
N MET A 74 -6.95 -3.65 4.57
CA MET A 74 -5.68 -4.00 3.93
C MET A 74 -5.19 -5.37 4.43
N LEU A 75 -5.21 -5.63 5.73
CA LEU A 75 -4.79 -6.91 6.31
C LEU A 75 -5.68 -8.07 5.87
N GLU A 76 -6.98 -7.84 5.70
CA GLU A 76 -7.90 -8.80 5.09
C GLU A 76 -7.48 -9.13 3.65
N THR A 77 -7.26 -8.11 2.82
CA THR A 77 -6.78 -8.29 1.43
C THR A 77 -5.46 -9.06 1.37
N MET A 78 -4.55 -8.83 2.32
CA MET A 78 -3.28 -9.56 2.42
C MET A 78 -3.47 -11.06 2.69
N LYS A 79 -4.59 -11.49 3.29
CA LYS A 79 -4.91 -12.92 3.47
C LYS A 79 -5.22 -13.58 2.13
N TRP A 80 -5.92 -12.90 1.22
CA TRP A 80 -6.24 -13.45 -0.11
C TRP A 80 -4.99 -13.68 -0.94
N VAL A 81 -4.01 -12.78 -0.86
CA VAL A 81 -2.70 -12.89 -1.56
C VAL A 81 -1.98 -14.20 -1.25
N GLN A 82 -2.18 -14.77 -0.05
CA GLN A 82 -1.51 -16.01 0.35
C GLN A 82 -1.90 -17.22 -0.51
N TRP A 83 -3.08 -17.18 -1.15
CA TRP A 83 -3.59 -18.26 -2.00
C TRP A 83 -3.06 -18.20 -3.44
N LEU A 84 -2.41 -17.11 -3.82
CA LEU A 84 -1.86 -16.90 -5.17
C LEU A 84 -0.42 -17.39 -5.25
N GLU A 85 0.00 -17.81 -6.44
CA GLU A 85 1.40 -18.08 -6.76
C GLU A 85 2.22 -16.78 -6.83
N VAL A 86 3.54 -16.88 -6.69
CA VAL A 86 4.45 -15.72 -6.61
C VAL A 86 4.30 -14.80 -7.83
N GLU A 87 4.18 -15.36 -9.03
CA GLU A 87 4.00 -14.58 -10.26
C GLU A 87 2.66 -13.84 -10.28
N GLN A 88 1.58 -14.52 -9.91
CA GLN A 88 0.24 -13.92 -9.82
C GLN A 88 0.19 -12.78 -8.79
N ARG A 89 0.90 -12.92 -7.65
CA ARG A 89 1.03 -11.84 -6.65
C ARG A 89 1.71 -10.61 -7.24
N HIS A 90 2.79 -10.81 -8.01
CA HIS A 90 3.47 -9.71 -8.67
C HIS A 90 2.56 -9.01 -9.68
N LEU A 91 1.75 -9.75 -10.44
CA LEU A 91 0.82 -9.19 -11.41
C LEU A 91 -0.24 -8.32 -10.73
N VAL A 92 -0.91 -8.85 -9.70
CA VAL A 92 -1.95 -8.14 -8.95
C VAL A 92 -1.39 -6.87 -8.33
N TRP A 93 -0.19 -6.92 -7.72
CA TRP A 93 0.40 -5.73 -7.11
C TRP A 93 0.87 -4.69 -8.12
N MET A 94 1.37 -5.10 -9.29
CA MET A 94 1.67 -4.15 -10.36
C MET A 94 0.40 -3.48 -10.87
N ARG A 95 -0.69 -4.24 -11.03
CA ARG A 95 -1.97 -3.68 -11.46
C ARG A 95 -2.55 -2.72 -10.42
N ALA A 96 -2.49 -3.06 -9.13
CA ALA A 96 -2.95 -2.23 -8.02
C ALA A 96 -2.13 -0.93 -7.88
N LYS A 97 -0.83 -1.00 -8.19
CA LYS A 97 0.05 0.18 -8.22
C LYS A 97 -0.09 1.03 -9.49
N ARG A 98 -0.96 0.63 -10.43
CA ARG A 98 -1.24 1.29 -11.72
C ARG A 98 -0.04 1.33 -12.69
N TYR A 99 0.76 0.26 -12.71
CA TYR A 99 1.76 0.08 -13.77
C TYR A 99 1.09 -0.06 -15.13
N GLY A 100 1.76 0.41 -16.19
CA GLY A 100 1.28 0.26 -17.55
C GLY A 100 1.39 -1.20 -18.00
N TRP A 101 0.47 -1.64 -18.87
CA TRP A 101 0.50 -3.01 -19.43
C TRP A 101 1.83 -3.35 -20.09
N ARG A 102 2.48 -2.39 -20.75
CA ARG A 102 3.81 -2.55 -21.34
C ARG A 102 4.85 -3.00 -20.32
N ASP A 103 4.89 -2.36 -19.14
CA ASP A 103 5.87 -2.66 -18.10
C ASP A 103 5.62 -4.05 -17.50
N ILE A 104 4.34 -4.40 -17.36
CA ILE A 104 3.89 -5.69 -16.86
C ILE A 104 4.31 -6.80 -17.84
N THR A 105 4.01 -6.66 -19.13
CA THR A 105 4.33 -7.66 -20.16
C THR A 105 5.84 -7.86 -20.32
N ILE A 106 6.63 -6.78 -20.21
CA ILE A 106 8.10 -6.86 -20.23
C ILE A 106 8.60 -7.67 -19.04
N ARG A 107 8.06 -7.43 -17.83
CA ARG A 107 8.49 -8.14 -16.62
C ARG A 107 8.15 -9.64 -16.66
N PHE A 108 7.01 -10.00 -17.22
CA PHE A 108 6.56 -11.39 -17.31
C PHE A 108 7.03 -12.11 -18.58
N ALA A 109 7.74 -11.43 -19.48
CA ALA A 109 8.13 -11.96 -20.80
C ALA A 109 6.94 -12.61 -21.54
N CYS A 110 5.73 -12.06 -21.36
CA CYS A 110 4.48 -12.61 -21.86
C CYS A 110 3.75 -11.54 -22.68
N ASP A 111 3.21 -11.94 -23.83
CA ASP A 111 2.46 -11.05 -24.72
C ASP A 111 1.13 -10.59 -24.09
N ARG A 112 0.68 -9.37 -24.45
CA ARG A 112 -0.48 -8.69 -23.85
C ARG A 112 -1.81 -9.46 -23.92
N THR A 113 -1.87 -10.51 -24.74
CA THR A 113 -3.06 -11.28 -25.09
C THR A 113 -3.33 -12.47 -24.15
N THR A 114 -2.46 -12.73 -23.17
CA THR A 114 -2.65 -13.81 -22.19
C THR A 114 -3.25 -13.30 -20.86
N ALA A 115 -3.49 -12.00 -20.73
CA ALA A 115 -3.83 -11.33 -19.46
C ALA A 115 -5.28 -10.84 -19.37
#